data_AF-A0A7V3I2C3-F1
#
_entry.id   AF-A0A7V3I2C3-F1
#
_cell.length_a   1.000
_cell.length_b   1.000
_cell.length_c   1.000
_cell.angle_alpha   90.00
_cell.angle_beta   90.00
_cell.angle_gamma   90.00
#
_symmetry.space_group_name_H-M   'P 1'
#
loop_
_entity.id
_entity.type
_entity.pdbx_description
1 polymer ?
#
loop_
_entity_poly.entity_id
_entity_poly.type
_entity_poly.pdbx_seq_one_letter_code
_entity_poly.pdbx_strand_id
1 'polypeptide(L)'
;SEGGIGWIPFYLDRSDRHYTNQKWLRRDFGDKLPSEVFREHSLACYVTDKTSLRLRHEIGIDIIAWECDYPHSDCFWPDAPEQVLAELTAAGADDADIDKITWANACRFFGWDPFARTAREQATVKALRAKAVDVDVSIRSRAEWARRYEQKRVAGLT
;
A
#
# COMPACT_ATOMS: atom_id res chain seq x y z
N SER A 1 -5.92 4.38 4.59
CA SER A 1 -6.00 3.37 3.53
C SER A 1 -6.85 3.85 2.39
N GLU A 2 -6.54 3.36 1.21
CA GLU A 2 -7.28 3.47 -0.05
C GLU A 2 -7.50 4.91 -0.56
N GLY A 3 -6.76 5.87 0.00
CA GLY A 3 -6.85 7.28 -0.40
C GLY A 3 -5.96 7.64 -1.60
N GLY A 4 -5.12 6.71 -2.04
CA GLY A 4 -4.02 6.98 -2.96
C GLY A 4 -2.98 7.94 -2.36
N ILE A 5 -1.92 8.20 -3.13
CA ILE A 5 -0.81 9.05 -2.71
C ILE A 5 -0.63 10.28 -3.62
N GLY A 6 -1.31 10.33 -4.77
CA GLY A 6 -1.16 11.42 -5.75
C GLY A 6 -1.58 12.81 -5.29
N TRP A 7 -2.49 12.91 -4.32
CA TRP A 7 -2.95 14.21 -3.78
C TRP A 7 -1.96 14.83 -2.79
N ILE A 8 -1.06 14.02 -2.22
CA ILE A 8 -0.22 14.41 -1.08
C ILE A 8 0.70 15.58 -1.42
N PRO A 9 1.49 15.59 -2.52
CA PRO A 9 2.42 16.69 -2.80
C PRO A 9 1.71 18.03 -2.86
N PHE A 10 0.60 18.09 -3.61
CA PHE A 10 -0.22 19.29 -3.70
C PHE A 10 -0.77 19.74 -2.33
N TYR A 11 -1.23 18.80 -1.51
CA TYR A 11 -1.78 19.11 -0.20
C TYR A 11 -0.71 19.67 0.75
N LEU A 12 0.49 19.09 0.75
CA LEU A 12 1.60 19.55 1.57
C LEU A 12 2.06 20.95 1.16
N ASP A 13 2.28 21.20 -0.14
CA ASP A 13 2.64 22.52 -0.67
C ASP A 13 1.61 23.58 -0.28
N ARG A 14 0.33 23.24 -0.41
CA ARG A 14 -0.77 24.13 -0.08
C ARG A 14 -0.84 24.41 1.42
N SER A 15 -0.62 23.40 2.25
CA SER A 15 -0.67 23.51 3.71
C SER A 15 0.45 24.41 4.22
N ASP A 16 1.68 24.21 3.73
CA ASP A 16 2.84 25.04 4.10
C ASP A 16 2.66 26.49 3.64
N ARG A 17 2.16 26.70 2.42
CA ARG A 17 1.85 28.04 1.92
C ARG A 17 0.76 28.73 2.75
N HIS A 18 -0.28 28.00 3.17
CA HIS A 18 -1.32 28.58 4.02
C HIS A 18 -0.79 28.90 5.42
N TYR A 19 0.01 28.02 6.00
CA TYR A 19 0.63 28.25 7.30
C TYR A 19 1.55 29.48 7.30
N THR A 20 2.36 29.65 6.25
CA THR A 20 3.28 30.79 6.12
C THR A 20 2.59 32.10 5.76
N ASN A 21 1.55 32.08 4.91
CA ASN A 21 0.86 33.30 4.46
C ASN A 21 -0.25 33.76 5.42
N GLN A 22 -0.98 32.83 6.05
CA GLN A 22 -2.15 33.13 6.87
C GLN A 22 -1.81 33.09 8.37
N LYS A 23 -0.66 33.67 8.76
CA LYS A 23 -0.19 33.72 10.16
C LYS A 23 -1.24 34.29 11.13
N TRP A 24 -2.16 35.12 10.64
CA TRP A 24 -3.28 35.66 11.40
C TRP A 24 -4.25 34.61 11.97
N LEU A 25 -4.24 33.37 11.44
CA LEU A 25 -5.01 32.24 11.98
C LEU A 25 -4.43 31.64 13.27
N ARG A 26 -3.26 32.12 13.73
CA ARG A 26 -2.62 31.74 15.01
C ARG A 26 -2.48 30.21 15.18
N ARG A 27 -2.14 29.52 14.09
CA ARG A 27 -1.73 28.11 14.12
C ARG A 27 -0.27 28.05 14.55
N ASP A 28 0.08 27.02 15.31
CA ASP A 28 1.44 26.85 15.85
C ASP A 28 1.85 25.38 15.72
N PHE A 29 2.82 25.13 14.84
CA PHE A 29 3.51 23.85 14.67
C PHE A 29 4.93 23.90 15.25
N GLY A 30 5.23 24.90 16.10
CA GLY A 30 6.57 25.18 16.59
C GLY A 30 7.52 25.55 15.45
N ASP A 31 8.70 24.93 15.46
CA ASP A 31 9.74 25.14 14.46
C ASP A 31 9.52 24.32 13.17
N LYS A 32 8.39 23.60 13.04
CA LYS A 32 8.07 22.74 11.90
C LYS A 32 7.00 23.35 11.00
N LEU A 33 7.08 22.99 9.72
CA LEU A 33 6.00 23.16 8.75
C LEU A 33 4.94 22.05 8.90
N PRO A 34 3.68 22.32 8.52
CA PRO A 34 2.64 21.30 8.46
C PRO A 34 3.07 20.04 7.69
N SER A 35 3.83 20.20 6.60
CA SER A 35 4.31 19.07 5.81
C SER A 35 5.32 18.18 6.54
N GLU A 36 6.16 18.75 7.39
CA GLU A 36 7.08 17.98 8.24
C GLU A 36 6.29 17.18 9.27
N VAL A 37 5.33 17.81 9.93
CA VAL A 37 4.44 17.12 10.89
C VAL A 37 3.64 16.02 10.22
N PHE A 38 3.14 16.23 8.99
CA PHE A 38 2.45 15.20 8.24
C PHE A 38 3.36 13.98 7.97
N ARG A 39 4.60 14.22 7.53
CA ARG A 39 5.58 13.16 7.24
C ARG A 39 6.05 12.41 8.48
N GLU A 40 5.92 12.98 9.66
CA GLU A 40 6.25 12.31 10.93
C GLU A 40 5.13 11.41 11.45
N HIS A 41 3.88 11.73 11.14
CA HIS A 41 2.72 11.15 11.82
C HIS A 41 1.74 10.42 10.91
N SER A 42 1.97 10.40 9.60
CA SER A 42 1.07 9.77 8.63
C SER A 42 1.72 8.59 7.92
N LEU A 43 0.89 7.60 7.60
CA LEU A 43 1.18 6.56 6.62
C LEU A 43 0.06 6.59 5.58
N ALA A 44 0.44 6.71 4.31
CA ALA A 44 -0.49 6.74 3.20
C ALA A 44 -0.34 5.47 2.37
N CYS A 45 -1.48 4.92 1.95
CA CYS A 45 -1.53 3.69 1.19
C CYS A 45 -2.02 3.94 -0.23
N TYR A 46 -1.57 3.08 -1.15
CA TYR A 46 -2.04 3.03 -2.52
C TYR A 46 -2.13 1.58 -3.01
N VAL A 47 -3.03 1.35 -3.97
CA VAL A 47 -3.17 0.09 -4.71
C VAL A 47 -2.37 0.15 -6.02
N THR A 48 -2.71 1.13 -6.87
CA THR A 48 -2.02 1.49 -8.13
C THR A 48 -1.97 2.99 -8.26
N ASP A 49 -0.78 3.56 -8.53
CA ASP A 49 -0.61 5.03 -8.56
C ASP A 49 0.62 5.43 -9.41
N LYS A 50 0.70 4.90 -10.64
CA LYS A 50 1.89 4.96 -11.53
C LYS A 50 2.53 6.36 -11.64
N THR A 51 1.72 7.40 -11.76
CA THR A 51 2.21 8.78 -11.85
C THR A 51 2.80 9.24 -10.52
N SER A 52 2.10 8.97 -9.42
CA SER A 52 2.50 9.38 -8.07
C SER A 52 3.78 8.70 -7.60
N LEU A 53 4.04 7.46 -8.04
CA LEU A 53 5.28 6.73 -7.72
C LEU A 53 6.55 7.39 -8.24
N ARG A 54 6.46 8.21 -9.30
CA ARG A 54 7.58 9.03 -9.78
C ARG A 54 7.91 10.18 -8.82
N LEU A 55 6.95 10.58 -7.99
CA LEU A 55 7.07 11.65 -6.99
C LEU A 55 7.24 11.09 -5.57
N ARG A 56 7.53 9.79 -5.40
CA ARG A 56 7.61 9.14 -4.08
C ARG A 56 8.52 9.85 -3.07
N HIS A 57 9.62 10.45 -3.52
CA HIS A 57 10.51 11.20 -2.64
C HIS A 57 9.93 12.57 -2.25
N GLU A 58 9.23 13.24 -3.16
CA GLU A 58 8.50 14.50 -2.89
C GLU A 58 7.33 14.28 -1.93
N ILE A 59 6.61 13.16 -2.10
CA ILE A 59 5.57 12.71 -1.16
C ILE A 59 6.21 12.48 0.22
N GLY A 60 7.36 11.82 0.25
CA GLY A 60 8.06 11.38 1.44
C GLY A 60 8.10 9.86 1.44
N ILE A 61 9.26 9.29 1.07
CA ILE A 61 9.38 7.84 0.85
C ILE A 61 9.05 7.03 2.12
N ASP A 62 9.29 7.58 3.30
CA ASP A 62 9.10 6.88 4.58
C ASP A 62 7.62 6.82 5.03
N ILE A 63 6.71 7.51 4.33
CA ILE A 63 5.28 7.53 4.65
C ILE A 63 4.40 6.80 3.63
N ILE A 64 5.01 6.10 2.68
CA ILE A 64 4.27 5.36 1.64
C ILE A 64 4.26 3.87 2.02
N ALA A 65 3.08 3.26 2.02
CA ALA A 65 2.90 1.82 2.07
C ALA A 65 2.10 1.35 0.85
N TRP A 66 2.48 0.22 0.27
CA TRP A 66 1.62 -0.46 -0.68
C TRP A 66 0.55 -1.25 0.07
N GLU A 67 -0.67 -1.25 -0.45
CA GLU A 67 -1.75 -2.13 0.03
C GLU A 67 -2.36 -2.88 -1.16
N CYS A 68 -2.70 -4.16 -0.94
CA CYS A 68 -3.38 -4.93 -1.97
C CYS A 68 -4.85 -4.55 -2.07
N ASP A 69 -5.49 -4.26 -0.94
CA ASP A 69 -6.94 -4.04 -0.83
C ASP A 69 -7.82 -5.20 -1.32
N TYR A 70 -7.35 -6.43 -1.14
CA TYR A 70 -8.16 -7.63 -1.39
C TYR A 70 -9.35 -7.69 -0.40
N PRO A 71 -10.57 -8.04 -0.84
CA PRO A 71 -10.94 -8.61 -2.15
C PRO A 71 -11.61 -7.62 -3.11
N HIS A 72 -11.36 -6.32 -3.02
CA HIS A 72 -12.01 -5.34 -3.88
C HIS A 72 -11.66 -5.56 -5.35
N SER A 73 -12.58 -5.19 -6.25
CA SER A 73 -12.46 -5.52 -7.69
C SER A 73 -11.33 -4.80 -8.40
N ASP A 74 -10.84 -3.71 -7.82
CA ASP A 74 -9.74 -2.88 -8.30
C ASP A 74 -8.39 -3.24 -7.68
N CYS A 75 -8.32 -4.29 -6.86
CA CYS A 75 -7.06 -4.83 -6.36
C CYS A 75 -6.23 -5.56 -7.43
N PHE A 76 -4.96 -5.81 -7.13
CA PHE A 76 -4.07 -6.60 -8.00
C PHE A 76 -4.07 -8.12 -7.75
N TRP A 77 -4.98 -8.63 -6.92
CA TRP A 77 -5.05 -10.07 -6.68
C TRP A 77 -5.35 -10.83 -8.00
N PRO A 78 -4.72 -12.00 -8.27
CA PRO A 78 -3.77 -12.74 -7.42
C PRO A 78 -2.30 -12.40 -7.72
N ASP A 79 -2.06 -11.59 -8.75
CA ASP A 79 -0.74 -11.29 -9.31
C ASP A 79 -0.15 -10.00 -8.70
N ALA A 80 -0.54 -9.69 -7.47
CA ALA A 80 -0.23 -8.43 -6.82
C ALA A 80 1.28 -8.16 -6.70
N PRO A 81 2.13 -9.13 -6.31
CA PRO A 81 3.57 -8.92 -6.24
C PRO A 81 4.22 -8.57 -7.59
N GLU A 82 3.77 -9.20 -8.67
CA GLU A 82 4.27 -8.91 -10.02
C GLU A 82 3.87 -7.51 -10.48
N GLN A 83 2.60 -7.14 -10.25
CA GLN A 83 2.08 -5.84 -10.68
C GLN A 83 2.72 -4.69 -9.90
N VAL A 84 2.84 -4.79 -8.57
CA VAL A 84 3.49 -3.75 -7.76
C VAL A 84 4.97 -3.59 -8.11
N LEU A 85 5.70 -4.70 -8.32
CA LEU A 85 7.11 -4.66 -8.71
C LEU A 85 7.29 -4.00 -10.07
N ALA A 86 6.41 -4.29 -11.03
CA ALA A 86 6.44 -3.67 -12.35
C ALA A 86 6.20 -2.16 -12.28
N GLU A 87 5.24 -1.68 -11.47
CA GLU A 87 4.98 -0.24 -11.30
C GLU A 87 6.14 0.48 -10.64
N LEU A 88 6.72 -0.10 -9.58
CA LEU A 88 7.87 0.47 -8.87
C LEU A 88 9.11 0.54 -9.77
N THR A 89 9.38 -0.53 -10.52
CA THR A 89 10.48 -0.57 -11.49
C THR A 89 10.27 0.48 -12.59
N ALA A 90 9.06 0.61 -13.13
CA ALA A 90 8.74 1.62 -14.15
C ALA A 90 8.84 3.07 -13.63
N ALA A 91 8.69 3.26 -12.32
CA ALA A 91 8.92 4.54 -11.65
C ALA A 91 10.40 4.79 -11.29
N GLY A 92 11.30 3.83 -11.56
CA GLY A 92 12.72 3.91 -11.25
C GLY A 92 13.01 3.81 -9.75
N ALA A 93 12.20 3.07 -9.00
CA ALA A 93 12.48 2.72 -7.61
C ALA A 93 13.66 1.75 -7.53
N ASP A 94 14.58 2.00 -6.59
CA ASP A 94 15.64 1.06 -6.26
C ASP A 94 15.16 0.05 -5.19
N ASP A 95 16.02 -0.91 -4.84
CA ASP A 95 15.70 -1.95 -3.86
C ASP A 95 15.32 -1.35 -2.49
N ALA A 96 15.89 -0.21 -2.10
CA ALA A 96 15.60 0.43 -0.82
C ALA A 96 14.21 1.09 -0.83
N ASP A 97 13.84 1.76 -1.92
CA ASP A 97 12.49 2.29 -2.13
C ASP A 97 11.45 1.18 -2.16
N ILE A 98 11.75 0.08 -2.87
CA ILE A 98 10.87 -1.09 -2.96
C ILE A 98 10.67 -1.69 -1.56
N ASP A 99 11.73 -1.91 -0.80
CA ASP A 99 11.63 -2.44 0.57
C ASP A 99 10.81 -1.52 1.48
N LYS A 100 11.05 -0.20 1.43
CA LYS A 100 10.29 0.79 2.19
C LYS A 100 8.81 0.72 1.90
N ILE A 101 8.44 0.80 0.61
CA ILE A 101 7.06 0.86 0.16
C ILE A 101 6.33 -0.46 0.41
N THR A 102 6.97 -1.60 0.13
CA THR A 102 6.27 -2.90 0.12
C THR A 102 6.16 -3.55 1.50
N TRP A 103 7.04 -3.23 2.46
CA TRP A 103 6.94 -3.81 3.80
C TRP A 103 7.53 -2.95 4.92
N ALA A 104 8.68 -2.31 4.73
CA ALA A 104 9.46 -1.77 5.86
C ALA A 104 8.79 -0.56 6.53
N ASN A 105 8.14 0.32 5.77
CA ASN A 105 7.41 1.45 6.33
C ASN A 105 6.22 1.00 7.19
N ALA A 106 5.45 0.02 6.71
CA ALA A 106 4.34 -0.54 7.46
C ALA A 106 4.83 -1.22 8.76
N CYS A 107 5.89 -2.03 8.68
CA CYS A 107 6.50 -2.68 9.84
C CYS A 107 6.97 -1.64 10.88
N ARG A 108 7.65 -0.58 10.44
CA ARG A 108 8.08 0.53 11.30
C ARG A 108 6.89 1.25 11.93
N PHE A 109 5.88 1.60 11.14
CA PHE A 109 4.73 2.38 11.60
C PHE A 109 3.88 1.62 12.63
N PHE A 110 3.68 0.31 12.44
CA PHE A 110 2.90 -0.54 13.35
C PHE A 110 3.73 -1.18 14.46
N GLY A 111 5.05 -0.93 14.52
CA GLY A 111 5.94 -1.56 15.50
C GLY A 111 5.97 -3.09 15.39
N TRP A 112 5.88 -3.62 14.17
CA TRP A 112 5.79 -5.04 13.89
C TRP A 112 7.10 -5.56 13.29
N ASP A 113 7.62 -6.66 13.86
CA ASP A 113 8.74 -7.40 13.28
C ASP A 113 8.20 -8.55 12.40
N PRO A 114 8.32 -8.44 11.06
CA PRO A 114 7.84 -9.47 10.15
C PRO A 114 8.65 -10.78 10.23
N PHE A 115 9.85 -10.73 10.79
CA PHE A 115 10.77 -11.86 10.83
C PHE A 115 10.81 -12.59 12.19
N ALA A 116 10.10 -12.08 13.20
CA ALA A 116 10.02 -12.70 14.53
C ALA A 116 9.52 -14.15 14.51
N ARG A 117 8.72 -14.53 13.51
CA ARG A 117 8.16 -15.89 13.37
C ARG A 117 8.40 -16.55 12.02
N THR A 118 8.84 -15.79 11.02
CA THR A 118 9.07 -16.27 9.66
C THR A 118 10.44 -15.81 9.22
N ALA A 119 11.39 -16.73 9.02
CA ALA A 119 12.71 -16.37 8.51
C ALA A 119 12.60 -15.61 7.19
N ARG A 120 13.50 -14.64 6.92
CA ARG A 120 13.42 -13.77 5.75
C ARG A 120 13.36 -14.54 4.44
N GLU A 121 14.11 -15.63 4.31
CA GLU A 121 14.14 -16.50 3.13
C GLU A 121 12.78 -17.19 2.90
N GLN A 122 12.02 -17.41 3.97
CA GLN A 122 10.69 -18.01 3.97
C GLN A 122 9.55 -16.99 3.83
N ALA A 123 9.85 -15.69 3.92
CA ALA A 123 8.89 -14.59 3.78
C ALA A 123 8.81 -14.04 2.34
N THR A 124 9.52 -14.65 1.39
CA THR A 124 9.47 -14.26 -0.03
C THR A 124 8.16 -14.67 -0.70
N VAL A 125 7.77 -13.97 -1.77
CA VAL A 125 6.58 -14.31 -2.59
C VAL A 125 6.61 -15.79 -3.02
N LYS A 126 7.77 -16.28 -3.48
CA LYS A 126 7.96 -17.67 -3.90
C LYS A 126 7.72 -18.65 -2.74
N ALA A 127 8.32 -18.39 -1.58
CA ALA A 127 8.20 -19.26 -0.41
C ALA A 127 6.76 -19.27 0.15
N LEU A 128 6.08 -18.11 0.16
CA LEU A 128 4.70 -18.01 0.62
C LEU A 128 3.73 -18.71 -0.34
N ARG A 129 3.88 -18.56 -1.66
CA ARG A 129 3.05 -19.27 -2.65
C ARG A 129 3.20 -20.79 -2.56
N ALA A 130 4.41 -21.30 -2.25
CA ALA A 130 4.62 -22.73 -2.05
C ALA A 130 3.83 -23.31 -0.86
N LYS A 131 3.37 -22.47 0.08
CA LYS A 131 2.54 -22.86 1.23
C LYS A 131 1.03 -22.78 0.95
N ALA A 132 0.61 -22.18 -0.17
CA ALA A 132 -0.79 -21.88 -0.49
C ALA A 132 -1.26 -22.58 -1.79
N VAL A 133 -0.83 -23.82 -1.99
CA VAL A 133 -1.12 -24.61 -3.20
C VAL A 133 -2.58 -25.08 -3.30
N ASP A 134 -3.32 -24.98 -2.20
CA ASP A 134 -4.74 -25.30 -2.07
C ASP A 134 -5.68 -24.14 -2.45
N VAL A 135 -5.13 -22.95 -2.70
CA VAL A 135 -5.91 -21.76 -3.07
C VAL A 135 -6.18 -21.75 -4.58
N ASP A 136 -7.45 -21.88 -4.94
CA ASP A 136 -7.91 -21.79 -6.33
C ASP A 136 -7.98 -20.33 -6.80
N VAL A 137 -7.02 -19.95 -7.65
CA VAL A 137 -6.92 -18.59 -8.16
C VAL A 137 -7.62 -18.37 -9.52
N SER A 138 -8.42 -19.33 -9.98
CA SER A 138 -9.05 -19.24 -11.30
C SER A 138 -10.09 -18.11 -11.39
N ILE A 139 -9.97 -17.28 -12.43
CA ILE A 139 -10.98 -16.27 -12.75
C ILE A 139 -12.29 -16.97 -13.14
N ARG A 140 -13.39 -16.54 -12.53
CA ARG A 140 -14.73 -17.11 -12.78
C ARG A 140 -15.75 -16.03 -12.99
N SER A 141 -16.74 -16.34 -13.82
CA SER A 141 -17.92 -15.49 -13.94
C SER A 141 -18.74 -15.51 -12.64
N ARG A 142 -19.43 -14.41 -12.35
CA ARG A 142 -20.37 -14.33 -11.22
C ARG A 142 -21.45 -15.42 -11.30
N ALA A 143 -21.92 -15.76 -12.50
CA ALA A 143 -22.91 -16.80 -12.72
C ALA A 143 -22.39 -18.20 -12.35
N GLU A 144 -21.16 -18.51 -12.74
CA GLU A 144 -20.53 -19.77 -12.37
C GLU A 144 -20.29 -19.86 -10.86
N TRP A 145 -19.79 -18.78 -10.25
CA TRP A 145 -19.59 -18.72 -8.81
C TRP A 145 -20.90 -18.96 -8.05
N ALA A 146 -21.99 -18.30 -8.43
CA ALA A 146 -23.30 -18.46 -7.80
C ALA A 146 -23.81 -19.91 -7.89
N ARG A 147 -23.65 -20.54 -9.06
CA ARG A 147 -24.02 -21.96 -9.26
C ARG A 147 -23.23 -22.89 -8.33
N ARG A 148 -21.91 -22.71 -8.23
CA ARG A 148 -21.04 -23.54 -7.37
C ARG A 148 -21.32 -23.32 -5.88
N TYR A 149 -21.57 -22.07 -5.50
CA TYR A 149 -21.93 -21.71 -4.12
C TYR A 149 -23.22 -22.43 -3.71
N GLU A 150 -24.26 -22.37 -4.55
CA GLU A 150 -25.52 -23.07 -4.27
C GLU A 150 -25.33 -24.59 -4.20
N GLN A 151 -24.53 -25.17 -5.10
CA GLN A 151 -24.19 -26.60 -5.05
C GLN A 151 -23.50 -27.00 -3.75
N LYS A 152 -22.54 -26.20 -3.26
CA LYS A 152 -21.87 -26.44 -1.98
C LYS A 152 -22.82 -26.28 -0.79
N ARG A 153 -23.69 -25.27 -0.83
CA ARG A 153 -24.70 -24.98 0.19
C ARG A 153 -25.68 -26.13 0.34
N VAL A 154 -26.17 -26.67 -0.78
CA VAL A 154 -27.08 -27.83 -0.82
C VAL A 154 -26.37 -29.11 -0.34
N ALA A 155 -25.07 -29.25 -0.60
CA ALA A 155 -24.26 -30.39 -0.17
C ALA A 155 -23.85 -30.34 1.32
N GLY A 156 -24.17 -29.27 2.06
CA GLY A 156 -23.78 -29.12 3.48
C GLY A 156 -22.28 -28.92 3.70
N LEU A 157 -21.57 -28.42 2.69
CA LEU A 157 -20.10 -28.24 2.69
C LEU A 157 -19.68 -26.80 3.03
N THR A 158 -20.60 -25.97 3.50
CA THR A 158 -20.43 -24.56 3.87
C THR A 158 -21.18 -24.24 5.14
#